data_AF-A0A1V5DN31-F1
#
_entry.id   AF-A0A1V5DN31-F1
#
_cell.length_a   1.000
_cell.length_b   1.000
_cell.length_c   1.000
_cell.angle_alpha   90.00
_cell.angle_beta   90.00
_cell.angle_gamma   90.00
#
_symmetry.space_group_name_H-M   'P 1'
#
loop_
_entity.id
_entity.type
_entity.pdbx_description
1 polymer ?
#
loop_
_entity_poly.entity_id
_entity_poly.type
_entity_poly.pdbx_seq_one_letter_code
_entity_poly.pdbx_strand_id
1 'polypeptide(L)' 'MASPLSTAYLKRHNLSSPGSTQPALKNLIMLDYIEKREDDGCYHIVDPLFDLYLKQSVTVEG' A
#
# COMPACT_ATOMS: atom_id res chain seq x y z
N MET A 1 4.69 1.58 -23.88
CA MET A 1 4.27 1.43 -22.46
C MET A 1 5.35 1.99 -21.57
N ALA A 2 5.04 2.91 -20.66
CA ALA A 2 6.03 3.41 -19.70
C ALA A 2 6.24 2.35 -18.60
N SER A 3 7.49 2.06 -18.26
CA SER A 3 7.78 1.15 -17.13
C SER A 3 7.20 1.75 -15.84
N PRO A 4 6.49 0.97 -15.01
CA PRO A 4 5.94 1.43 -13.73
C PRO A 4 7.04 1.82 -12.73
N LEU A 5 8.28 1.40 -12.98
CA LEU A 5 9.46 1.75 -12.20
C LEU A 5 10.25 2.92 -12.81
N SER A 6 9.80 3.49 -13.93
CA SER A 6 10.46 4.64 -14.51
C SER A 6 10.31 5.85 -13.60
N THR A 7 11.38 6.63 -13.43
CA THR A 7 11.38 7.86 -12.65
C THR A 7 10.26 8.83 -13.09
N ALA A 8 9.93 8.83 -14.39
CA ALA A 8 8.84 9.62 -14.95
C ALA A 8 7.47 9.15 -14.44
N TYR A 9 7.21 7.83 -14.39
CA TYR A 9 5.97 7.27 -13.85
C TYR A 9 5.84 7.54 -12.35
N LEU A 10 6.91 7.30 -11.58
CA LEU A 10 6.93 7.53 -10.14
C LEU A 10 6.67 9.00 -9.79
N LYS A 11 7.36 9.95 -10.46
CA LYS A 11 7.13 11.39 -10.26
C LYS A 11 5.72 11.83 -10.63
N ARG A 12 5.21 11.35 -11.78
CA ARG A 12 3.87 11.72 -12.26
C ARG A 12 2.76 11.33 -11.28
N HIS A 13 2.92 10.21 -10.59
CA HIS A 13 1.94 9.69 -9.66
C HIS A 13 2.28 9.96 -8.18
N ASN A 14 3.28 10.81 -7.92
CA ASN A 14 3.82 11.09 -6.59
C ASN A 14 4.11 9.81 -5.78
N LEU A 15 4.55 8.75 -6.49
CA LEU A 15 4.88 7.47 -5.89
C LEU A 15 6.31 7.54 -5.39
N SER A 16 6.47 7.15 -4.13
CA SER A 16 7.77 7.04 -3.49
C SER A 16 8.63 5.97 -4.19
N SER A 17 9.95 5.98 -3.97
CA SER A 17 10.84 5.01 -4.59
C SER A 17 10.54 3.57 -4.10
N PRO A 18 10.88 2.53 -4.88
CA PRO A 18 10.70 1.14 -4.44
C PRO A 18 11.33 0.85 -3.05
N GLY A 19 12.46 1.51 -2.74
CA GLY A 19 13.13 1.39 -1.44
C GLY A 19 12.36 2.01 -0.26
N SER A 20 11.47 2.96 -0.52
CA SER A 20 10.62 3.56 0.51
C SER A 20 9.29 2.83 0.73
N THR A 21 8.88 1.98 -0.21
CA THR A 21 7.72 1.08 -0.05
C THR A 21 8.00 0.01 1.01
N GLN A 22 9.25 -0.48 1.09
CA GLN A 22 9.65 -1.52 2.05
C GLN A 22 9.42 -1.12 3.54
N PRO A 23 9.90 0.04 4.03
CA PRO A 23 9.63 0.45 5.42
C PRO A 23 8.14 0.73 5.67
N ALA A 24 7.39 1.22 4.68
CA ALA A 24 5.95 1.42 4.82
C ALA A 24 5.21 0.07 4.99
N LEU A 25 5.52 -0.93 4.16
CA LEU A 25 4.97 -2.28 4.31
C LEU A 25 5.35 -2.90 5.65
N LYS A 26 6.59 -2.72 6.12
CA LYS A 26 7.02 -3.19 7.44
C LYS A 26 6.14 -2.62 8.55
N ASN A 27 5.83 -1.33 8.50
CA ASN A 27 4.97 -0.70 9.50
C ASN A 27 3.54 -1.25 9.46
N LEU A 28 2.98 -1.47 8.26
CA LEU A 28 1.63 -2.05 8.12
C LEU A 28 1.55 -3.49 8.64
N ILE A 29 2.60 -4.29 8.45
CA ILE A 29 2.71 -5.64 9.02
C ILE A 29 2.84 -5.58 10.54
N MET A 30 3.68 -4.68 11.07
CA MET A 30 3.86 -4.52 12.52
C MET A 30 2.60 -4.06 13.25
N LEU A 31 1.65 -3.45 12.54
CA LEU A 31 0.35 -3.02 13.07
C LEU A 31 -0.77 -4.03 12.80
N ASP A 32 -0.45 -5.21 12.25
CA ASP A 32 -1.41 -6.24 11.85
C ASP A 32 -2.50 -5.71 10.88
N TYR A 33 -2.19 -4.68 10.08
CA TYR A 33 -3.11 -4.19 9.05
C TYR A 33 -3.07 -5.04 7.78
N ILE A 34 -1.88 -5.56 7.45
CA ILE A 34 -1.66 -6.49 6.34
C ILE A 34 -0.81 -7.67 6.79
N GLU A 35 -0.98 -8.81 6.13
CA GLU A 35 -0.11 -9.98 6.28
C GLU A 35 0.49 -10.35 4.92
N LYS A 36 1.65 -11.02 4.92
CA LYS A 36 2.14 -11.70 3.72
C LYS A 36 1.74 -13.16 3.80
N ARG A 37 0.94 -13.64 2.86
CA ARG A 37 0.55 -15.06 2.83
C ARG A 37 1.61 -15.89 2.13
N GLU A 38 1.86 -17.09 2.66
CA GLU A 38 2.90 -17.99 2.14
C GLU A 38 2.45 -18.75 0.89
N ASP A 39 1.14 -18.85 0.67
CA ASP A 39 0.54 -19.58 -0.45
C ASP A 39 0.71 -18.87 -1.80
N ASP A 40 0.56 -17.54 -1.82
CA ASP A 40 0.69 -16.71 -3.03
C ASP A 40 1.85 -15.70 -2.97
N GLY A 41 2.47 -15.52 -1.81
CA GLY A 41 3.55 -14.56 -1.60
C GLY A 41 3.11 -13.10 -1.67
N CYS A 42 1.79 -12.84 -1.69
CA CYS A 42 1.20 -11.51 -1.78
C CYS A 42 0.87 -10.94 -0.39
N TYR A 43 0.70 -9.62 -0.34
CA TYR A 43 0.22 -8.93 0.85
C TYR A 43 -1.31 -8.84 0.82
N HIS A 44 -1.95 -9.20 1.92
CA HIS A 44 -3.41 -9.20 2.08
C HIS A 44 -3.80 -8.31 3.26
N ILE A 45 -4.92 -7.59 3.14
CA ILE A 45 -5.50 -6.85 4.26
C ILE A 45 -6.11 -7.85 5.24
N VAL A 46 -5.79 -7.71 6.52
CA VAL A 46 -6.31 -8.59 7.59
C VAL A 46 -7.08 -7.84 8.67
N ASP A 47 -6.87 -6.53 8.81
CA ASP A 47 -7.65 -5.70 9.74
C ASP A 47 -8.97 -5.24 9.07
N PRO A 48 -10.15 -5.61 9.61
CA PRO A 48 -11.43 -5.24 9.03
C PRO A 48 -11.74 -3.74 9.09
N LEU A 49 -11.22 -3.01 10.09
CA LEU A 49 -11.45 -1.57 10.21
C LEU A 49 -10.64 -0.80 9.16
N PHE A 50 -9.41 -1.22 8.91
CA PHE A 50 -8.54 -0.72 7.87
C PHE A 50 -9.13 -1.02 6.49
N ASP A 51 -9.65 -2.22 6.26
CA ASP A 51 -10.38 -2.57 5.04
C ASP A 51 -11.62 -1.66 4.83
N LEU A 52 -12.42 -1.46 5.88
CA LEU A 52 -13.55 -0.54 5.84
C LEU A 52 -13.09 0.90 5.54
N TYR A 53 -12.02 1.37 6.17
CA TYR A 53 -11.45 2.70 5.95
C TYR A 53 -10.98 2.89 4.50
N LEU A 54 -10.31 1.89 3.91
CA LEU A 54 -9.86 1.95 2.52
C LEU A 54 -11.02 1.91 1.52
N LYS A 55 -12.08 1.16 1.84
CA LYS A 55 -13.29 1.05 1.00
C LYS A 55 -14.20 2.28 1.13
N GLN A 56 -14.22 2.91 2.29
CA GLN A 56 -14.84 4.21 2.52
C GLN A 56 -13.87 5.30 2.04
N SER A 57 -13.68 5.41 0.73
CA SER A 57 -12.98 6.55 0.14
C SER A 57 -13.62 7.85 0.61
N VAL A 58 -12.94 8.52 1.56
CA VAL A 58 -13.10 9.91 2.03
C VAL A 58 -14.47 10.55 1.75
N THR A 59 -15.34 10.54 2.77
CA THR A 59 -16.15 11.72 3.08
C THR A 59 -15.74 12.18 4.47
N VAL A 60 -14.62 12.88 4.56
CA VAL A 60 -14.41 13.82 5.67
C VAL A 60 -14.88 15.16 5.13
N GLU A 61 -16.17 15.45 5.31
CA GLU A 61 -16.63 16.83 5.28
C GLU A 61 -16.03 17.51 6.51
N GLY A 62 -15.15 18.49 6.26
CA GLY A 62 -14.76 19.51 7.21
C GLY A 62 -15.45 20.82 6.84
#